data_AF-A0A437PAJ9-F1
#
_entry.id   AF-A0A437PAJ9-F1
#
_cell.length_a   1.000
_cell.length_b   1.000
_cell.length_c   1.000
_cell.angle_alpha   90.00
_cell.angle_beta   90.00
_cell.angle_gamma   90.00
#
_symmetry.space_group_name_H-M   'P 1'
#
loop_
_entity.id
_entity.type
_entity.pdbx_description
1 polymer ?
#
loop_
_entity_poly.entity_id
_entity_poly.type
_entity_poly.pdbx_seq_one_letter_code
_entity_poly.pdbx_strand_id
1 'polypeptide(L)'
;MDLEERDLPAEPVAGERPPEGCLVTAIRIPVRVVVLVLVVPVRLTWDALAAGGRVGWRRGLVPLARATGHLLHAVFVVPARWLWTRALAPAARGLGIGLMWLAAALTWLGRALFVWPWVALWRYVLAPVARGVGVALTWLGRALFVWPRVWLYARVLVPLGRGIAWLARGMARAVGALGGAVAALLRVLLVVPAVWLYVHALAPAGRATAFVFKLVGACLALAGRALGVGLSWLGAGLTWLGRGAWAGVAWLGRGVWVVVASLVRWIFVVPAVAVATAVWRWVLVPVGRVLGVLVREAGDALGHAWRVAGHVSRAVGRVLGRVLGRLLRWIFVDPVRWAYRSVCTPLGHLVRDSVWRPAARAAGDAGRAARQILAAARESVRQARVDVRRVLFGARRAAPEPLARDRREPDTPQTRTLGSSTTALTKTAFIKD
;
A
#
# COMPACT_ATOMS: atom_id res chain seq x y z
N MET A 1 19.37 -28.53 -55.96
CA MET A 1 20.39 -27.46 -56.03
C MET A 1 19.63 -26.30 -56.64
N ASP A 2 19.03 -25.52 -55.76
CA ASP A 2 17.89 -24.67 -56.07
C ASP A 2 18.11 -23.31 -55.41
N LEU A 3 17.82 -22.26 -56.20
CA LEU A 3 17.42 -20.90 -55.81
C LEU A 3 18.50 -19.91 -55.34
N GLU A 4 18.75 -18.92 -56.20
CA GLU A 4 18.97 -17.48 -55.94
C GLU A 4 19.45 -16.91 -57.30
N GLU A 5 18.59 -16.57 -58.28
CA GLU A 5 17.67 -15.43 -58.31
C GLU A 5 18.24 -14.19 -57.61
N ARG A 6 19.08 -13.43 -58.35
CA ARG A 6 19.38 -12.03 -58.06
C ARG A 6 19.13 -11.20 -59.29
N ASP A 7 18.10 -10.37 -59.17
CA ASP A 7 17.71 -9.27 -60.03
C ASP A 7 18.91 -8.44 -60.50
N LEU A 8 19.24 -8.54 -61.78
CA LEU A 8 20.05 -7.55 -62.47
C LEU A 8 19.14 -6.40 -62.89
N PRO A 9 19.35 -5.16 -62.42
CA PRO A 9 18.55 -4.03 -62.85
C PRO A 9 18.76 -3.78 -64.35
N ALA A 10 17.63 -3.77 -65.07
CA ALA A 10 17.55 -3.47 -66.50
C ALA A 10 18.30 -2.17 -66.85
N GLU A 11 19.16 -2.24 -67.86
CA GLU A 11 19.80 -1.05 -68.41
C GLU A 11 18.74 -0.10 -68.98
N PRO A 12 18.79 1.20 -68.65
CA PRO A 12 17.93 2.18 -69.29
C PRO A 12 18.36 2.33 -70.74
N VAL A 13 17.45 1.91 -71.63
CA VAL A 13 17.47 2.16 -73.07
C VAL A 13 17.93 3.60 -73.32
N ALA A 14 19.11 3.74 -73.95
CA ALA A 14 19.64 5.02 -74.38
C ALA A 14 18.74 5.56 -75.51
N GLY A 15 17.66 6.23 -75.13
CA GLY A 15 16.84 6.98 -76.06
C GLY A 15 17.72 8.00 -76.77
N GLU A 16 17.81 7.86 -78.09
CA GLU A 16 18.44 8.80 -79.01
C GLU A 16 17.94 10.20 -78.71
N ARG A 17 18.83 11.01 -78.12
CA ARG A 17 18.59 12.44 -77.94
C ARG A 17 18.66 13.08 -79.33
N PRO A 18 17.63 13.82 -79.76
CA PRO A 18 17.69 14.56 -81.03
C PRO A 18 18.87 15.53 -81.01
N PRO A 19 19.49 15.85 -82.15
CA PRO A 19 20.65 16.73 -82.20
C PRO A 19 20.28 18.11 -81.65
N GLU A 20 20.57 18.34 -80.37
CA GLU A 20 20.50 19.66 -79.74
C GLU A 20 21.52 20.54 -80.47
N GLY A 21 21.00 21.35 -81.40
CA GLY A 21 21.80 22.19 -82.28
C GLY A 21 22.76 23.08 -81.50
N CYS A 22 23.91 23.36 -82.11
CA CYS A 22 25.01 24.22 -81.61
C CYS A 22 24.57 25.51 -80.91
N LEU A 23 23.36 26.02 -81.14
CA LEU A 23 22.82 27.21 -80.50
C LEU A 23 22.60 27.05 -78.98
N VAL A 24 22.10 25.89 -78.51
CA VAL A 24 21.86 25.66 -77.08
C VAL A 24 23.18 25.51 -76.32
N THR A 25 24.16 24.85 -76.95
CA THR A 25 25.53 24.71 -76.41
C THR A 25 26.26 26.05 -76.41
N ALA A 26 26.16 26.84 -77.48
CA ALA A 26 26.78 28.17 -77.56
C ALA A 26 26.23 29.17 -76.54
N ILE A 27 24.96 29.07 -76.16
CA ILE A 27 24.36 29.93 -75.11
C ILE A 27 24.67 29.38 -73.70
N ARG A 28 24.75 28.06 -73.51
CA ARG A 28 25.05 27.46 -72.19
C ARG A 28 26.49 27.66 -71.73
N ILE A 29 27.46 27.69 -72.64
CA ILE A 29 28.88 27.89 -72.29
C ILE A 29 29.10 29.23 -71.58
N PRO A 30 28.70 30.41 -72.12
CA PRO A 30 28.92 31.69 -71.44
C PRO A 30 28.09 31.80 -70.15
N VAL A 31 26.86 31.28 -70.12
CA VAL A 31 26.05 31.27 -68.90
C VAL A 31 26.71 30.42 -67.81
N ARG A 32 27.25 29.24 -68.16
CA ARG A 32 28.01 28.42 -67.21
C ARG A 32 29.28 29.12 -66.72
N VAL A 33 29.99 29.83 -67.59
CA VAL A 33 31.18 30.59 -67.20
C VAL A 33 30.82 31.73 -66.25
N VAL A 34 29.77 32.50 -66.53
CA VAL A 34 29.30 33.57 -65.63
C VAL A 34 28.82 33.01 -64.30
N VAL A 35 28.05 31.92 -64.31
CA VAL A 35 27.62 31.23 -63.09
C VAL A 35 28.82 30.71 -62.32
N LEU A 36 29.82 30.11 -62.97
CA LEU A 36 31.00 29.59 -62.29
C LEU A 36 31.84 30.73 -61.69
N VAL A 37 32.10 31.78 -62.46
CA VAL A 37 32.94 32.91 -62.05
C VAL A 37 32.28 33.78 -60.98
N LEU A 38 30.95 33.86 -60.95
CA LEU A 38 30.24 34.73 -60.01
C LEU A 38 29.63 33.96 -58.84
N VAL A 39 28.96 32.83 -59.10
CA VAL A 39 28.26 32.06 -58.07
C VAL A 39 29.23 31.25 -57.23
N VAL A 40 30.28 30.65 -57.82
CA VAL A 40 31.23 29.83 -57.04
C VAL A 40 31.97 30.66 -55.99
N PRO A 41 32.57 31.84 -56.28
CA PRO A 41 33.23 32.62 -55.24
C PRO A 41 32.23 33.14 -54.21
N VAL A 42 31.02 33.55 -54.60
CA VAL A 42 29.98 33.93 -53.64
C VAL A 42 29.62 32.76 -52.72
N ARG A 43 29.48 31.54 -53.26
CA ARG A 43 29.23 30.33 -52.47
C ARG A 43 30.39 30.00 -51.54
N LEU A 44 31.63 30.10 -52.03
CA LEU A 44 32.83 29.87 -51.22
C LEU A 44 32.93 30.87 -50.07
N THR A 45 32.58 32.14 -50.33
CA THR A 45 32.56 33.19 -49.31
C THR A 45 31.46 32.91 -48.28
N TRP A 46 30.29 32.44 -48.73
CA TRP A 46 29.20 32.03 -47.85
C TRP A 46 29.57 30.81 -47.00
N ASP A 47 30.20 29.79 -47.61
CA ASP A 47 30.63 28.58 -46.92
C ASP A 47 31.76 28.88 -45.92
N ALA A 48 32.66 29.81 -46.26
CA ALA A 48 33.70 30.31 -45.36
C ALA A 48 33.10 31.09 -44.17
N LEU A 49 32.11 31.95 -44.41
CA LEU A 49 31.38 32.65 -43.34
C LEU A 49 30.59 31.69 -42.45
N ALA A 50 29.92 30.71 -43.05
CA ALA A 50 29.18 29.69 -42.31
C ALA A 50 30.13 28.78 -41.50
N ALA A 51 31.30 28.44 -42.05
CA ALA A 51 32.33 27.72 -41.33
C ALA A 51 32.91 28.55 -40.17
N GLY A 52 33.20 29.83 -40.40
CA GLY A 52 33.63 30.78 -39.37
C GLY A 52 32.61 30.92 -38.25
N GLY A 53 31.32 31.04 -38.59
CA GLY A 53 30.22 31.09 -37.64
C GLY A 53 30.09 29.79 -36.83
N ARG A 54 30.22 28.62 -37.46
CA ARG A 54 30.19 27.32 -36.77
C ARG A 54 31.38 27.14 -35.83
N VAL A 55 32.56 27.59 -36.22
CA VAL A 55 33.76 27.56 -35.37
C VAL A 55 33.62 28.53 -34.20
N GLY A 56 33.10 29.74 -34.43
CA GLY A 56 32.81 30.72 -33.38
C GLY A 56 31.77 30.21 -32.38
N TRP A 57 30.71 29.56 -32.87
CA TRP A 57 29.71 28.93 -32.01
C TRP A 57 30.33 27.83 -31.15
N ARG A 58 31.09 26.90 -31.76
CA ARG A 58 31.68 25.74 -31.06
C ARG A 58 32.80 26.12 -30.09
N ARG A 59 33.64 27.10 -30.44
CA ARG A 59 34.80 27.50 -29.62
C ARG A 59 34.50 28.61 -28.62
N GLY A 60 33.48 29.44 -28.87
CA GLY A 60 33.12 30.57 -28.00
C GLY A 60 31.83 30.33 -27.22
N LEU A 61 30.72 30.25 -27.93
CA LEU A 61 29.39 30.28 -27.30
C LEU A 61 29.05 29.01 -26.54
N VAL A 62 29.47 27.84 -27.04
CA VAL A 62 29.23 26.56 -26.36
C VAL A 62 29.97 26.45 -25.01
N PRO A 63 31.28 26.76 -24.89
CA PRO A 63 31.94 26.73 -23.58
C PRO A 63 31.40 27.80 -22.64
N LEU A 64 31.05 28.99 -23.14
CA LEU A 64 30.38 30.03 -22.33
C LEU A 64 29.02 29.57 -21.82
N ALA A 65 28.19 28.95 -22.65
CA ALA A 65 26.88 28.42 -22.27
C ALA A 65 26.98 27.28 -21.24
N ARG A 66 28.03 26.44 -21.34
CA ARG A 66 28.29 25.40 -20.33
C ARG A 66 28.81 26.01 -19.04
N ALA A 67 29.70 26.99 -19.11
CA ALA A 67 30.23 27.69 -17.94
C ALA A 67 29.11 28.41 -17.19
N THR A 68 28.22 29.13 -17.88
CA THR A 68 27.04 29.75 -17.27
C THR A 68 26.05 28.72 -16.76
N GLY A 69 25.87 27.58 -17.45
CA GLY A 69 25.07 26.45 -16.95
C GLY A 69 25.62 25.87 -15.65
N HIS A 70 26.94 25.66 -15.55
CA HIS A 70 27.60 25.23 -14.32
C HIS A 70 27.50 26.28 -13.22
N LEU A 71 27.64 27.57 -13.55
CA LEU A 71 27.49 28.66 -12.58
C LEU A 71 26.06 28.73 -12.04
N LEU A 72 25.05 28.66 -12.91
CA LEU A 72 23.65 28.60 -12.52
C LEU A 72 23.36 27.36 -11.67
N HIS A 73 23.91 26.20 -12.05
CA HIS A 73 23.76 24.98 -11.26
C HIS A 73 24.41 25.09 -9.88
N ALA A 74 25.62 25.65 -9.81
CA ALA A 74 26.33 25.86 -8.56
C ALA A 74 25.64 26.91 -7.66
N VAL A 75 25.14 27.99 -8.25
CA VAL A 75 24.53 29.10 -7.50
C VAL A 75 23.10 28.78 -7.06
N PHE A 76 22.33 28.02 -7.84
CA PHE A 76 20.93 27.74 -7.50
C PHE A 76 20.73 26.32 -6.98
N VAL A 77 21.25 25.31 -7.69
CA VAL A 77 20.93 23.91 -7.39
C VAL A 77 21.71 23.39 -6.19
N VAL A 78 22.98 23.77 -6.02
CA VAL A 78 23.78 23.34 -4.86
C VAL A 78 23.20 23.88 -3.54
N PRO A 79 22.91 25.19 -3.38
CA PRO A 79 22.30 25.68 -2.15
C PRO A 79 20.86 25.20 -1.97
N ALA A 80 20.06 25.07 -3.04
CA ALA A 80 18.72 24.47 -2.94
C ALA A 80 18.77 23.02 -2.48
N ARG A 81 19.72 22.22 -2.99
CA ARG A 81 19.94 20.83 -2.56
C ARG A 81 20.46 20.76 -1.13
N TRP A 82 21.36 21.65 -0.74
CA TRP A 82 21.84 21.75 0.64
C TRP A 82 20.70 22.11 1.60
N LEU A 83 19.88 23.11 1.26
CA LEU A 83 18.69 23.51 2.03
C LEU A 83 17.66 22.38 2.10
N TRP A 84 17.42 21.69 0.98
CA TRP A 84 16.54 20.53 0.93
C TRP A 84 17.00 19.42 1.87
N THR A 85 18.28 19.05 1.78
CA THR A 85 18.85 17.91 2.51
C THR A 85 19.09 18.20 3.99
N ARG A 86 19.50 19.42 4.35
CA ARG A 86 19.81 19.80 5.73
C ARG A 86 18.63 20.36 6.51
N ALA A 87 17.66 21.00 5.86
CA ALA A 87 16.53 21.63 6.56
C ALA A 87 15.19 20.94 6.26
N LEU A 88 14.78 20.88 4.99
CA LEU A 88 13.44 20.39 4.63
C LEU A 88 13.26 18.89 4.83
N ALA A 89 14.23 18.07 4.43
CA ALA A 89 14.17 16.62 4.58
C ALA A 89 14.12 16.17 6.05
N PRO A 90 14.98 16.66 6.96
CA PRO A 90 14.87 16.31 8.37
C PRO A 90 13.62 16.92 9.02
N ALA A 91 13.19 18.13 8.63
CA ALA A 91 11.94 18.71 9.14
C ALA A 91 10.70 17.89 8.71
N ALA A 92 10.65 17.47 7.44
CA ALA A 92 9.57 16.62 6.93
C ALA A 92 9.55 15.24 7.60
N ARG A 93 10.73 14.64 7.84
CA ARG A 93 10.82 13.40 8.62
C ARG A 93 10.40 13.59 10.07
N GLY A 94 10.79 14.69 10.71
CA GLY A 94 10.39 15.02 12.07
C GLY A 94 8.87 15.20 12.20
N LEU A 95 8.25 15.91 11.25
CA LEU A 95 6.80 16.05 11.17
C LEU A 95 6.10 14.71 10.89
N GLY A 96 6.64 13.88 10.00
CA GLY A 96 6.10 12.56 9.71
C GLY A 96 6.15 11.62 10.93
N ILE A 97 7.27 11.62 11.66
CA ILE A 97 7.41 10.88 12.92
C ILE A 97 6.43 11.43 13.97
N GLY A 98 6.33 12.75 14.12
CA GLY A 98 5.36 13.38 15.02
C GLY A 98 3.92 13.01 14.72
N LEU A 99 3.53 13.01 13.44
CA LEU A 99 2.19 12.61 13.01
C LEU A 99 1.93 11.12 13.25
N MET A 100 2.95 10.27 13.06
CA MET A 100 2.86 8.83 13.34
C MET A 100 2.68 8.57 14.84
N TRP A 101 3.40 9.26 15.71
CA TRP A 101 3.21 9.17 17.16
C TRP A 101 1.83 9.70 17.59
N LEU A 102 1.34 10.77 16.98
CA LEU A 102 0.00 11.28 17.23
C LEU A 102 -1.08 10.25 16.82
N ALA A 103 -0.92 9.61 15.67
CA ALA A 103 -1.81 8.54 15.23
C ALA A 103 -1.71 7.31 16.15
N ALA A 104 -0.52 6.94 16.61
CA ALA A 104 -0.31 5.87 17.58
C ALA A 104 -0.98 6.21 18.94
N ALA A 105 -0.87 7.46 19.39
CA ALA A 105 -1.51 7.93 20.61
C ALA A 105 -3.04 7.91 20.48
N LEU A 106 -3.60 8.38 19.36
CA LEU A 106 -5.04 8.33 19.11
C LEU A 106 -5.57 6.89 19.04
N THR A 107 -4.84 5.99 18.39
CA THR A 107 -5.23 4.57 18.29
C THR A 107 -5.10 3.85 19.62
N TRP A 108 -4.06 4.14 20.40
CA TRP A 108 -3.93 3.63 21.76
C TRP A 108 -5.07 4.15 22.66
N LEU A 109 -5.36 5.46 22.61
CA LEU A 109 -6.45 6.08 23.37
C LEU A 109 -7.80 5.47 22.99
N GLY A 110 -8.06 5.25 21.69
CA GLY A 110 -9.25 4.55 21.23
C GLY A 110 -9.35 3.12 21.78
N ARG A 111 -8.23 2.36 21.78
CA ARG A 111 -8.20 1.01 22.38
C ARG A 111 -8.39 1.05 23.90
N ALA A 112 -7.80 2.01 24.58
CA ALA A 112 -7.87 2.17 26.03
C ALA A 112 -9.27 2.62 26.50
N LEU A 113 -9.96 3.46 25.73
CA LEU A 113 -11.30 3.93 26.06
C LEU A 113 -12.41 2.97 25.63
N PHE A 114 -12.24 2.24 24.53
CA PHE A 114 -13.31 1.41 23.99
C PHE A 114 -13.08 -0.08 24.24
N VAL A 115 -11.89 -0.58 23.89
CA VAL A 115 -11.60 -2.01 23.93
C VAL A 115 -11.34 -2.48 25.36
N TRP A 116 -10.53 -1.75 26.12
CA TRP A 116 -10.17 -2.18 27.48
C TRP A 116 -11.35 -2.22 28.45
N PRO A 117 -12.27 -1.22 28.49
CA PRO A 117 -13.43 -1.28 29.37
C PRO A 117 -14.40 -2.37 28.95
N TRP A 118 -14.57 -2.60 27.64
CA TRP A 118 -15.38 -3.70 27.15
C TRP A 118 -14.78 -5.07 27.48
N VAL A 119 -13.46 -5.23 27.35
CA VAL A 119 -12.74 -6.46 27.72
C VAL A 119 -12.81 -6.68 29.23
N ALA A 120 -12.67 -5.62 30.03
CA ALA A 120 -12.83 -5.68 31.48
C ALA A 120 -14.27 -6.07 31.86
N LEU A 121 -15.27 -5.44 31.25
CA LEU A 121 -16.68 -5.78 31.44
C LEU A 121 -16.94 -7.25 31.08
N TRP A 122 -16.40 -7.71 29.95
CA TRP A 122 -16.55 -9.10 29.53
C TRP A 122 -15.89 -10.06 30.52
N ARG A 123 -14.64 -9.78 30.92
CA ARG A 123 -13.84 -10.70 31.73
C ARG A 123 -14.23 -10.71 33.21
N TYR A 124 -14.64 -9.56 33.75
CA TYR A 124 -14.97 -9.40 35.17
C TYR A 124 -16.48 -9.44 35.46
N VAL A 125 -17.36 -9.20 34.48
CA VAL A 125 -18.81 -9.21 34.70
C VAL A 125 -19.49 -10.30 33.87
N LEU A 126 -19.44 -10.25 32.54
CA LEU A 126 -20.21 -11.21 31.72
C LEU A 126 -19.73 -12.65 31.89
N ALA A 127 -18.42 -12.89 31.86
CA ALA A 127 -17.87 -14.24 31.99
C ALA A 127 -18.20 -14.91 33.34
N PRO A 128 -18.05 -14.24 34.50
CA PRO A 128 -18.48 -14.84 35.77
C PRO A 128 -19.99 -14.95 35.89
N VAL A 129 -20.77 -13.99 35.38
CA VAL A 129 -22.24 -14.08 35.38
C VAL A 129 -22.71 -15.28 34.54
N ALA A 130 -22.18 -15.44 33.31
CA ALA A 130 -22.51 -16.56 32.45
C ALA A 130 -22.11 -17.91 33.06
N ARG A 131 -20.95 -17.97 33.73
CA ARG A 131 -20.53 -19.17 34.48
C ARG A 131 -21.45 -19.46 35.66
N GLY A 132 -21.87 -18.44 36.41
CA GLY A 132 -22.83 -18.57 37.51
C GLY A 132 -24.18 -19.08 37.03
N VAL A 133 -24.69 -18.54 35.93
CA VAL A 133 -25.93 -18.98 35.28
C VAL A 133 -25.79 -20.43 34.78
N GLY A 134 -24.67 -20.78 34.14
CA GLY A 134 -24.42 -22.16 33.71
C GLY A 134 -24.40 -23.15 34.86
N VAL A 135 -23.74 -22.81 35.98
CA VAL A 135 -23.75 -23.64 37.19
C VAL A 135 -25.17 -23.77 37.74
N ALA A 136 -25.94 -22.68 37.80
CA ALA A 136 -27.33 -22.70 38.25
C ALA A 136 -28.21 -23.60 37.38
N LEU A 137 -28.09 -23.54 36.05
CA LEU A 137 -28.81 -24.42 35.13
C LEU A 137 -28.40 -25.89 35.28
N THR A 138 -27.10 -26.18 35.45
CA THR A 138 -26.66 -27.56 35.68
C THR A 138 -27.09 -28.11 37.04
N TRP A 139 -27.16 -27.25 38.06
CA TRP A 139 -27.69 -27.61 39.37
C TRP A 139 -29.19 -27.87 39.29
N LEU A 140 -29.95 -26.99 38.59
CA LEU A 140 -31.38 -27.16 38.36
C LEU A 140 -31.67 -28.44 37.58
N GLY A 141 -30.91 -28.75 36.53
CA GLY A 141 -31.03 -29.99 35.78
C GLY A 141 -30.74 -31.23 36.62
N ARG A 142 -29.70 -31.20 37.48
CA ARG A 142 -29.43 -32.30 38.42
C ARG A 142 -30.51 -32.43 39.49
N ALA A 143 -30.99 -31.32 40.04
CA ALA A 143 -32.05 -31.31 41.03
C ALA A 143 -33.34 -31.89 40.42
N LEU A 144 -33.71 -31.46 39.22
CA LEU A 144 -34.92 -31.92 38.55
C LEU A 144 -34.85 -33.38 38.12
N PHE A 145 -33.67 -33.89 37.71
CA PHE A 145 -33.57 -35.23 37.12
C PHE A 145 -33.01 -36.28 38.08
N VAL A 146 -31.96 -35.94 38.83
CA VAL A 146 -31.26 -36.89 39.69
C VAL A 146 -32.01 -37.11 40.98
N TRP A 147 -32.58 -36.06 41.59
CA TRP A 147 -33.25 -36.21 42.88
C TRP A 147 -34.52 -37.06 42.80
N PRO A 148 -35.41 -36.91 41.81
CA PRO A 148 -36.55 -37.81 41.66
C PRO A 148 -36.12 -39.25 41.38
N ARG A 149 -35.05 -39.44 40.60
CA ARG A 149 -34.52 -40.77 40.29
C ARG A 149 -33.92 -41.46 41.51
N VAL A 150 -33.16 -40.73 42.33
CA VAL A 150 -32.56 -41.23 43.57
C VAL A 150 -33.65 -41.51 44.61
N TRP A 151 -34.68 -40.66 44.68
CA TRP A 151 -35.84 -40.89 45.52
C TRP A 151 -36.59 -42.16 45.11
N LEU A 152 -36.85 -42.35 43.81
CA LEU A 152 -37.50 -43.56 43.27
C LEU A 152 -36.65 -44.81 43.57
N TYR A 153 -35.34 -44.72 43.38
CA TYR A 153 -34.42 -45.81 43.71
C TYR A 153 -34.46 -46.16 45.21
N ALA A 154 -34.35 -45.15 46.07
CA ALA A 154 -34.27 -45.33 47.51
C ALA A 154 -35.59 -45.76 48.16
N ARG A 155 -36.74 -45.26 47.68
CA ARG A 155 -38.06 -45.58 48.25
C ARG A 155 -38.75 -46.77 47.62
N VAL A 156 -38.43 -47.14 46.38
CA VAL A 156 -39.09 -48.26 45.69
C VAL A 156 -38.12 -49.42 45.48
N LEU A 157 -36.95 -49.16 44.89
CA LEU A 157 -36.03 -50.24 44.48
C LEU A 157 -35.27 -50.87 45.65
N VAL A 158 -34.83 -50.06 46.61
CA VAL A 158 -34.11 -50.53 47.79
C VAL A 158 -34.98 -51.42 48.71
N PRO A 159 -36.25 -51.08 49.03
CA PRO A 159 -37.10 -51.98 49.80
C PRO A 159 -37.47 -53.26 49.02
N LEU A 160 -37.69 -53.17 47.70
CA LEU A 160 -37.90 -54.36 46.85
C LEU A 160 -36.69 -55.28 46.85
N GLY A 161 -35.48 -54.73 46.67
CA GLY A 161 -34.24 -55.49 46.70
C GLY A 161 -33.98 -56.14 48.06
N ARG A 162 -34.30 -55.44 49.16
CA ARG A 162 -34.22 -56.03 50.51
C ARG A 162 -35.25 -57.12 50.75
N GLY A 163 -36.47 -56.99 50.23
CA GLY A 163 -37.50 -58.02 50.30
C GLY A 163 -37.09 -59.30 49.57
N ILE A 164 -36.59 -59.17 48.34
CA ILE A 164 -36.10 -60.30 47.53
C ILE A 164 -34.89 -60.96 48.19
N ALA A 165 -33.92 -60.17 48.68
CA ALA A 165 -32.76 -60.69 49.38
C ALA A 165 -33.11 -61.36 50.73
N TRP A 166 -34.20 -60.95 51.37
CA TRP A 166 -34.70 -61.62 52.58
C TRP A 166 -35.27 -63.00 52.26
N LEU A 167 -36.09 -63.12 51.21
CA LEU A 167 -36.64 -64.39 50.74
C LEU A 167 -35.55 -65.37 50.29
N ALA A 168 -34.57 -64.90 49.51
CA ALA A 168 -33.44 -65.74 49.06
C ALA A 168 -32.60 -66.26 50.24
N ARG A 169 -32.36 -65.42 51.25
CA ARG A 169 -31.63 -65.82 52.46
C ARG A 169 -32.46 -66.75 53.37
N GLY A 170 -33.79 -66.68 53.34
CA GLY A 170 -34.66 -67.65 54.00
C GLY A 170 -34.51 -69.04 53.38
N MET A 171 -34.56 -69.13 52.05
CA MET A 171 -34.39 -70.38 51.31
C MET A 171 -32.99 -70.99 51.52
N ALA A 172 -31.93 -70.17 51.46
CA ALA A 172 -30.56 -70.66 51.68
C ALA A 172 -30.34 -71.23 53.09
N ARG A 173 -31.01 -70.67 54.11
CA ARG A 173 -30.96 -71.21 55.48
C ARG A 173 -31.70 -72.54 55.61
N ALA A 174 -32.83 -72.71 54.92
CA ALA A 174 -33.55 -73.98 54.88
C ALA A 174 -32.71 -75.11 54.25
N VAL A 175 -32.01 -74.81 53.15
CA VAL A 175 -31.09 -75.77 52.50
C VAL A 175 -29.85 -76.05 53.36
N GLY A 176 -29.28 -75.02 53.99
CA GLY A 176 -28.12 -75.17 54.87
C GLY A 176 -28.41 -76.01 56.12
N ALA A 177 -29.62 -75.94 56.66
CA ALA A 177 -30.04 -76.77 57.80
C ALA A 177 -30.06 -78.27 57.47
N LEU A 178 -30.46 -78.63 56.25
CA LEU A 178 -30.42 -80.02 55.76
C LEU A 178 -28.98 -80.52 55.60
N GLY A 179 -28.06 -79.68 55.10
CA GLY A 179 -26.64 -80.03 55.00
C GLY A 179 -25.92 -80.14 56.36
N GLY A 180 -26.31 -79.29 57.32
CA GLY A 180 -25.76 -79.30 58.68
C GLY A 180 -26.09 -80.58 59.47
N ALA A 181 -27.29 -81.12 59.30
CA ALA A 181 -27.70 -82.38 59.94
C ALA A 181 -26.85 -83.58 59.46
N VAL A 182 -26.53 -83.62 58.16
CA VAL A 182 -25.67 -84.66 57.56
C VAL A 182 -24.22 -84.53 58.02
N ALA A 183 -23.69 -83.30 58.08
CA ALA A 183 -22.32 -83.04 58.53
C ALA A 183 -22.13 -83.32 60.03
N ALA A 184 -23.14 -83.08 60.86
CA ALA A 184 -23.10 -83.41 62.29
C ALA A 184 -23.06 -84.92 62.53
N LEU A 185 -23.82 -85.70 61.76
CA LEU A 185 -23.82 -87.16 61.81
C LEU A 185 -22.44 -87.75 61.47
N LEU A 186 -21.80 -87.23 60.41
CA LEU A 186 -20.44 -87.61 60.01
C LEU A 186 -19.40 -87.25 61.07
N ARG A 187 -19.52 -86.09 61.72
CA ARG A 187 -18.54 -85.61 62.70
C ARG A 187 -18.56 -86.42 63.99
N VAL A 188 -19.74 -86.82 64.48
CA VAL A 188 -19.86 -87.68 65.67
C VAL A 188 -19.32 -89.09 65.41
N LEU A 189 -19.56 -89.63 64.20
CA LEU A 189 -19.12 -90.99 63.85
C LEU A 189 -17.60 -91.10 63.61
N LEU A 190 -16.96 -90.07 63.03
CA LEU A 190 -15.55 -90.12 62.64
C LEU A 190 -14.59 -89.42 63.61
N VAL A 191 -15.00 -88.32 64.25
CA VAL A 191 -14.06 -87.46 65.01
C VAL A 191 -13.92 -87.93 66.46
N VAL A 192 -14.99 -88.45 67.06
CA VAL A 192 -14.97 -88.90 68.46
C VAL A 192 -14.02 -90.09 68.70
N PRO A 193 -13.94 -91.13 67.82
CA PRO A 193 -12.97 -92.20 67.99
C PRO A 193 -11.52 -91.74 67.76
N ALA A 194 -11.31 -90.83 66.81
CA ALA A 194 -9.99 -90.34 66.44
C ALA A 194 -9.34 -89.45 67.52
N VAL A 195 -10.14 -88.64 68.22
CA VAL A 195 -9.65 -87.75 69.29
C VAL A 195 -9.33 -88.55 70.57
N TRP A 196 -10.07 -89.61 70.87
CA TRP A 196 -9.79 -90.48 72.01
C TRP A 196 -8.43 -91.20 71.88
N LEU A 197 -8.12 -91.69 70.67
CA LEU A 197 -6.83 -92.32 70.32
C LEU A 197 -5.64 -91.34 70.40
N TYR A 198 -5.84 -90.08 70.03
CA TYR A 198 -4.80 -89.04 70.10
C TYR A 198 -4.43 -88.66 71.54
N VAL A 199 -5.42 -88.54 72.43
CA VAL A 199 -5.23 -88.05 73.80
C VAL A 199 -4.59 -89.10 74.72
N HIS A 200 -4.94 -90.39 74.57
CA HIS A 200 -4.43 -91.43 75.48
C HIS A 200 -3.11 -92.08 75.05
N ALA A 201 -2.75 -92.06 73.76
CA ALA A 201 -1.53 -92.72 73.27
C ALA A 201 -0.37 -91.75 72.96
N LEU A 202 -0.64 -90.55 72.42
CA LEU A 202 0.42 -89.66 71.89
C LEU A 202 0.86 -88.54 72.84
N ALA A 203 0.04 -88.18 73.83
CA ALA A 203 0.30 -87.05 74.72
C ALA A 203 1.48 -87.20 75.71
N PRO A 204 1.86 -88.38 76.23
CA PRO A 204 3.02 -88.48 77.13
C PRO A 204 4.37 -88.47 76.40
N ALA A 205 4.42 -88.77 75.09
CA ALA A 205 5.67 -88.78 74.31
C ALA A 205 6.09 -87.41 73.75
N GLY A 206 5.18 -86.43 73.68
CA GLY A 206 5.44 -85.11 73.07
C GLY A 206 6.21 -84.09 73.92
N ARG A 207 6.35 -84.34 75.24
CA ARG A 207 6.95 -83.34 76.15
C ARG A 207 8.49 -83.39 76.22
N ALA A 208 9.12 -84.52 75.91
CA ALA A 208 10.60 -84.62 75.84
C ALA A 208 11.15 -84.19 74.45
N THR A 209 10.35 -84.33 73.39
CA THR A 209 10.72 -83.96 72.02
C THR A 209 10.69 -82.44 71.77
N ALA A 210 9.84 -81.69 72.50
CA ALA A 210 9.70 -80.25 72.35
C ALA A 210 10.99 -79.44 72.61
N PHE A 211 11.97 -79.99 73.34
CA PHE A 211 13.24 -79.32 73.59
C PHE A 211 14.25 -79.52 72.45
N VAL A 212 14.29 -80.71 71.85
CA VAL A 212 15.11 -81.00 70.66
C VAL A 212 14.56 -80.29 69.42
N PHE A 213 13.23 -80.20 69.29
CA PHE A 213 12.58 -79.45 68.19
C PHE A 213 12.79 -77.94 68.24
N LYS A 214 13.11 -77.34 69.40
CA LYS A 214 13.45 -75.90 69.46
C LYS A 214 14.84 -75.60 68.89
N LEU A 215 15.82 -76.50 69.06
CA LEU A 215 17.17 -76.39 68.49
C LEU A 215 17.16 -76.69 66.98
N VAL A 216 16.41 -77.72 66.57
CA VAL A 216 16.18 -78.05 65.15
C VAL A 216 15.31 -76.98 64.46
N GLY A 217 14.36 -76.38 65.17
CA GLY A 217 13.52 -75.27 64.69
C GLY A 217 14.29 -73.98 64.41
N ALA A 218 15.36 -73.70 65.16
CA ALA A 218 16.24 -72.56 64.89
C ALA A 218 17.09 -72.77 63.60
N CYS A 219 17.59 -73.99 63.37
CA CYS A 219 18.28 -74.36 62.12
C CYS A 219 17.31 -74.43 60.92
N LEU A 220 16.10 -74.97 61.10
CA LEU A 220 15.04 -74.98 60.09
C LEU A 220 14.50 -73.59 59.80
N ALA A 221 14.55 -72.63 60.74
CA ALA A 221 14.16 -71.25 60.48
C ALA A 221 15.20 -70.49 59.62
N LEU A 222 16.47 -70.91 59.63
CA LEU A 222 17.51 -70.43 58.71
C LEU A 222 17.38 -71.12 57.35
N ALA A 223 17.14 -72.43 57.30
CA ALA A 223 16.82 -73.15 56.07
C ALA A 223 15.49 -72.68 55.42
N GLY A 224 14.51 -72.33 56.25
CA GLY A 224 13.21 -71.75 55.87
C GLY A 224 13.33 -70.31 55.37
N ARG A 225 14.37 -69.57 55.78
CA ARG A 225 14.72 -68.28 55.16
C ARG A 225 15.33 -68.48 53.77
N ALA A 226 16.17 -69.50 53.56
CA ALA A 226 16.69 -69.84 52.23
C ALA A 226 15.59 -70.36 51.28
N LEU A 227 14.70 -71.22 51.77
CA LEU A 227 13.51 -71.68 51.04
C LEU A 227 12.49 -70.57 50.83
N GLY A 228 12.32 -69.66 51.80
CA GLY A 228 11.44 -68.49 51.69
C GLY A 228 11.95 -67.49 50.65
N VAL A 229 13.27 -67.29 50.55
CA VAL A 229 13.87 -66.55 49.44
C VAL A 229 13.60 -67.28 48.12
N GLY A 230 13.81 -68.60 48.03
CA GLY A 230 13.45 -69.39 46.83
C GLY A 230 11.97 -69.33 46.45
N LEU A 231 11.06 -69.38 47.42
CA LEU A 231 9.61 -69.25 47.21
C LEU A 231 9.22 -67.82 46.81
N SER A 232 9.94 -66.82 47.31
CA SER A 232 9.77 -65.43 46.89
C SER A 232 10.24 -65.19 45.46
N TRP A 233 11.28 -65.90 44.99
CA TRP A 233 11.67 -65.93 43.58
C TRP A 233 10.62 -66.60 42.70
N LEU A 234 9.96 -67.67 43.17
CA LEU A 234 8.82 -68.27 42.48
C LEU A 234 7.59 -67.35 42.44
N GLY A 235 7.30 -66.63 43.54
CA GLY A 235 6.26 -65.60 43.57
C GLY A 235 6.59 -64.40 42.68
N ALA A 236 7.86 -63.99 42.63
CA ALA A 236 8.35 -62.96 41.71
C ALA A 236 8.25 -63.43 40.24
N GLY A 237 8.56 -64.70 39.96
CA GLY A 237 8.37 -65.33 38.67
C GLY A 237 6.91 -65.36 38.24
N LEU A 238 5.99 -65.74 39.15
CA LEU A 238 4.56 -65.78 38.87
C LEU A 238 3.97 -64.38 38.67
N THR A 239 4.41 -63.38 39.43
CA THR A 239 4.00 -61.99 39.21
C THR A 239 4.64 -61.38 37.96
N TRP A 240 5.81 -61.83 37.55
CA TRP A 240 6.42 -61.44 36.28
C TRP A 240 5.67 -62.04 35.08
N LEU A 241 5.29 -63.32 35.15
CA LEU A 241 4.42 -63.97 34.17
C LEU A 241 3.02 -63.33 34.12
N GLY A 242 2.44 -63.01 35.28
CA GLY A 242 1.17 -62.30 35.38
C GLY A 242 1.24 -60.89 34.79
N ARG A 243 2.35 -60.16 35.02
CA ARG A 243 2.59 -58.85 34.38
C ARG A 243 2.81 -58.97 32.87
N GLY A 244 3.52 -60.00 32.41
CA GLY A 244 3.69 -60.29 30.99
C GLY A 244 2.36 -60.59 30.29
N ALA A 245 1.52 -61.44 30.90
CA ALA A 245 0.19 -61.74 30.42
C ALA A 245 -0.72 -60.50 30.39
N TRP A 246 -0.71 -59.69 31.46
CA TRP A 246 -1.48 -58.46 31.51
C TRP A 246 -1.00 -57.41 30.49
N ALA A 247 0.32 -57.30 30.28
CA ALA A 247 0.89 -56.45 29.25
C ALA A 247 0.44 -56.87 27.84
N GLY A 248 0.36 -58.20 27.59
CA GLY A 248 -0.18 -58.76 26.36
C GLY A 248 -1.66 -58.40 26.16
N VAL A 249 -2.49 -58.59 27.19
CA VAL A 249 -3.92 -58.22 27.14
C VAL A 249 -4.11 -56.72 26.94
N ALA A 250 -3.34 -55.88 27.63
CA ALA A 250 -3.40 -54.44 27.47
C ALA A 250 -2.93 -53.99 26.07
N TRP A 251 -1.96 -54.68 25.48
CA TRP A 251 -1.48 -54.41 24.12
C TRP A 251 -2.55 -54.78 23.07
N LEU A 252 -3.21 -55.94 23.23
CA LEU A 252 -4.34 -56.33 22.39
C LEU A 252 -5.52 -55.36 22.54
N GLY A 253 -5.85 -54.95 23.77
CA GLY A 253 -6.91 -53.96 24.02
C GLY A 253 -6.61 -52.60 23.37
N ARG A 254 -5.35 -52.14 23.41
CA ARG A 254 -4.92 -50.93 22.69
C ARG A 254 -5.01 -51.10 21.18
N GLY A 255 -4.60 -52.24 20.63
CA GLY A 255 -4.72 -52.54 19.20
C GLY A 255 -6.18 -52.50 18.73
N VAL A 256 -7.07 -53.19 19.46
CA VAL A 256 -8.52 -53.19 19.19
C VAL A 256 -9.10 -51.78 19.27
N TRP A 257 -8.71 -51.01 20.28
CA TRP A 257 -9.20 -49.64 20.41
C TRP A 257 -8.66 -48.75 19.26
N VAL A 258 -7.40 -48.86 18.86
CA VAL A 258 -6.91 -48.09 17.69
C VAL A 258 -7.70 -48.42 16.41
N VAL A 259 -8.04 -49.70 16.21
CA VAL A 259 -8.85 -50.14 15.07
C VAL A 259 -10.28 -49.58 15.15
N VAL A 260 -10.93 -49.68 16.31
CA VAL A 260 -12.28 -49.15 16.54
C VAL A 260 -12.30 -47.62 16.39
N ALA A 261 -11.31 -46.91 16.95
CA ALA A 261 -11.17 -45.46 16.81
C ALA A 261 -11.01 -45.04 15.35
N SER A 262 -10.21 -45.80 14.61
CA SER A 262 -9.95 -45.54 13.20
C SER A 262 -11.18 -45.77 12.35
N LEU A 263 -11.93 -46.85 12.62
CA LEU A 263 -13.22 -47.14 11.98
C LEU A 263 -14.26 -46.06 12.27
N VAL A 264 -14.43 -45.67 13.54
CA VAL A 264 -15.36 -44.59 13.93
C VAL A 264 -14.96 -43.28 13.25
N ARG A 265 -13.66 -42.93 13.24
CA ARG A 265 -13.18 -41.74 12.54
C ARG A 265 -13.48 -41.80 11.04
N TRP A 266 -13.25 -42.93 10.39
CA TRP A 266 -13.52 -43.08 8.97
C TRP A 266 -15.01 -43.08 8.64
N ILE A 267 -15.86 -43.68 9.47
CA ILE A 267 -17.31 -43.77 9.23
C ILE A 267 -18.00 -42.44 9.51
N PHE A 268 -17.57 -41.68 10.52
CA PHE A 268 -18.26 -40.45 10.91
C PHE A 268 -17.56 -39.19 10.41
N VAL A 269 -16.24 -39.09 10.60
CA VAL A 269 -15.51 -37.85 10.30
C VAL A 269 -15.31 -37.66 8.81
N VAL A 270 -14.97 -38.73 8.08
CA VAL A 270 -14.72 -38.60 6.62
C VAL A 270 -16.00 -38.21 5.87
N PRO A 271 -17.19 -38.83 6.12
CA PRO A 271 -18.43 -38.39 5.50
C PRO A 271 -18.87 -37.01 5.97
N ALA A 272 -18.71 -36.67 7.25
CA ALA A 272 -19.03 -35.33 7.74
C ALA A 272 -18.18 -34.25 7.04
N VAL A 273 -16.88 -34.49 6.87
CA VAL A 273 -15.97 -33.58 6.15
C VAL A 273 -16.32 -33.54 4.66
N ALA A 274 -16.64 -34.67 4.04
CA ALA A 274 -17.06 -34.72 2.65
C ALA A 274 -18.36 -33.94 2.41
N VAL A 275 -19.36 -34.11 3.28
CA VAL A 275 -20.63 -33.38 3.25
C VAL A 275 -20.40 -31.89 3.50
N ALA A 276 -19.61 -31.53 4.50
CA ALA A 276 -19.27 -30.12 4.77
C ALA A 276 -18.56 -29.47 3.57
N THR A 277 -17.63 -30.18 2.94
CA THR A 277 -16.91 -29.71 1.75
C THR A 277 -17.83 -29.60 0.54
N ALA A 278 -18.76 -30.55 0.38
CA ALA A 278 -19.78 -30.50 -0.67
C ALA A 278 -20.71 -29.29 -0.47
N VAL A 279 -21.21 -29.05 0.74
CA VAL A 279 -22.03 -27.88 1.07
C VAL A 279 -21.25 -26.59 0.80
N TRP A 280 -19.97 -26.55 1.16
CA TRP A 280 -19.12 -25.40 0.86
C TRP A 280 -19.02 -25.14 -0.66
N ARG A 281 -18.71 -26.18 -1.45
CA ARG A 281 -18.51 -26.04 -2.90
C ARG A 281 -19.79 -25.79 -3.68
N TRP A 282 -20.89 -26.42 -3.29
CA TRP A 282 -22.15 -26.40 -4.03
C TRP A 282 -23.13 -25.34 -3.55
N VAL A 283 -22.98 -24.83 -2.31
CA VAL A 283 -23.88 -23.82 -1.75
C VAL A 283 -23.13 -22.53 -1.45
N LEU A 284 -22.09 -22.58 -0.63
CA LEU A 284 -21.41 -21.35 -0.19
C LEU A 284 -20.65 -20.64 -1.32
N VAL A 285 -19.97 -21.38 -2.20
CA VAL A 285 -19.28 -20.79 -3.35
C VAL A 285 -20.24 -20.09 -4.32
N PRO A 286 -21.34 -20.71 -4.80
CA PRO A 286 -22.29 -20.02 -5.66
C PRO A 286 -23.01 -18.88 -4.96
N VAL A 287 -23.41 -19.04 -3.69
CA VAL A 287 -23.99 -17.95 -2.88
C VAL A 287 -23.00 -16.78 -2.75
N GLY A 288 -21.73 -17.07 -2.51
CA GLY A 288 -20.65 -16.08 -2.46
C GLY A 288 -20.46 -15.34 -3.79
N ARG A 289 -20.58 -16.02 -4.94
CA ARG A 289 -20.55 -15.35 -6.24
C ARG A 289 -21.76 -14.44 -6.44
N VAL A 290 -22.96 -14.90 -6.08
CA VAL A 290 -24.19 -14.08 -6.19
C VAL A 290 -24.10 -12.85 -5.30
N LEU A 291 -23.64 -13.00 -4.06
CA LEU A 291 -23.34 -11.89 -3.15
C LEU A 291 -22.28 -10.96 -3.72
N GLY A 292 -21.22 -11.50 -4.33
CA GLY A 292 -20.19 -10.71 -4.99
C GLY A 292 -20.74 -9.85 -6.14
N VAL A 293 -21.65 -10.39 -6.94
CA VAL A 293 -22.36 -9.63 -7.98
C VAL A 293 -23.24 -8.56 -7.35
N LEU A 294 -24.00 -8.89 -6.32
CA LEU A 294 -24.87 -7.92 -5.62
C LEU A 294 -24.09 -6.77 -5.01
N VAL A 295 -22.95 -7.06 -4.37
CA VAL A 295 -22.06 -6.03 -3.79
C VAL A 295 -21.42 -5.18 -4.89
N ARG A 296 -21.05 -5.78 -6.02
CA ARG A 296 -20.49 -5.05 -7.15
C ARG A 296 -21.51 -4.12 -7.78
N GLU A 297 -22.73 -4.60 -8.01
CA GLU A 297 -23.82 -3.80 -8.56
C GLU A 297 -24.22 -2.66 -7.59
N ALA A 298 -24.26 -2.95 -6.29
CA ALA A 298 -24.46 -1.94 -5.26
C ALA A 298 -23.31 -0.91 -5.24
N GLY A 299 -22.07 -1.36 -5.45
CA GLY A 299 -20.89 -0.52 -5.58
C GLY A 299 -20.95 0.40 -6.81
N ASP A 300 -21.39 -0.10 -7.95
CA ASP A 300 -21.54 0.67 -9.19
C ASP A 300 -22.70 1.67 -9.11
N ALA A 301 -23.80 1.30 -8.45
CA ALA A 301 -24.92 2.19 -8.15
C ALA A 301 -24.51 3.32 -7.18
N LEU A 302 -23.79 2.98 -6.10
CA LEU A 302 -23.24 3.97 -5.16
C LEU A 302 -22.19 4.86 -5.84
N GLY A 303 -21.36 4.31 -6.72
CA GLY A 303 -20.40 5.06 -7.52
C GLY A 303 -21.06 6.04 -8.47
N HIS A 304 -22.19 5.66 -9.08
CA HIS A 304 -23.01 6.58 -9.87
C HIS A 304 -23.63 7.68 -9.01
N ALA A 305 -24.22 7.33 -7.86
CA ALA A 305 -24.77 8.31 -6.93
C ALA A 305 -23.71 9.30 -6.45
N TRP A 306 -22.48 8.84 -6.19
CA TRP A 306 -21.37 9.67 -5.77
C TRP A 306 -20.88 10.63 -6.87
N ARG A 307 -20.88 10.19 -8.13
CA ARG A 307 -20.57 11.07 -9.27
C ARG A 307 -21.63 12.15 -9.46
N VAL A 308 -22.90 11.82 -9.27
CA VAL A 308 -24.00 12.81 -9.29
C VAL A 308 -23.84 13.80 -8.14
N ALA A 309 -23.55 13.32 -6.92
CA ALA A 309 -23.28 14.18 -5.77
C ALA A 309 -22.07 15.11 -6.02
N GLY A 310 -21.02 14.62 -6.67
CA GLY A 310 -19.86 15.43 -7.07
C GLY A 310 -20.21 16.52 -8.09
N HIS A 311 -21.10 16.26 -9.04
CA HIS A 311 -21.60 17.28 -9.97
C HIS A 311 -22.43 18.34 -9.26
N VAL A 312 -23.31 17.93 -8.33
CA VAL A 312 -24.11 18.83 -7.51
C VAL A 312 -23.20 19.70 -6.64
N SER A 313 -22.21 19.11 -5.98
CA SER A 313 -21.26 19.84 -5.12
C SER A 313 -20.41 20.85 -5.91
N ARG A 314 -20.00 20.53 -7.14
CA ARG A 314 -19.32 21.51 -8.04
C ARG A 314 -20.27 22.59 -8.56
N ALA A 315 -21.55 22.28 -8.78
CA ALA A 315 -22.53 23.28 -9.17
C ALA A 315 -22.77 24.27 -8.02
N VAL A 316 -22.98 23.75 -6.80
CA VAL A 316 -23.13 24.54 -5.57
C VAL A 316 -21.86 25.35 -5.30
N GLY A 317 -20.67 24.75 -5.38
CA GLY A 317 -19.40 25.44 -5.21
C GLY A 317 -19.17 26.58 -6.22
N ARG A 318 -19.58 26.42 -7.49
CA ARG A 318 -19.50 27.49 -8.50
C ARG A 318 -20.50 28.62 -8.25
N VAL A 319 -21.67 28.33 -7.70
CA VAL A 319 -22.66 29.34 -7.33
C VAL A 319 -22.18 30.09 -6.09
N LEU A 320 -21.80 29.35 -5.04
CA LEU A 320 -21.30 29.91 -3.79
C LEU A 320 -20.02 30.73 -4.01
N GLY A 321 -19.07 30.23 -4.82
CA GLY A 321 -17.85 30.97 -5.16
C GLY A 321 -18.13 32.25 -5.95
N ARG A 322 -19.15 32.28 -6.81
CA ARG A 322 -19.58 33.51 -7.51
C ARG A 322 -20.25 34.50 -6.57
N VAL A 323 -21.12 34.02 -5.68
CA VAL A 323 -21.79 34.85 -4.67
C VAL A 323 -20.77 35.43 -3.71
N LEU A 324 -19.89 34.59 -3.16
CA LEU A 324 -18.84 35.01 -2.25
C LEU A 324 -17.84 35.95 -2.93
N GLY A 325 -17.42 35.65 -4.16
CA GLY A 325 -16.53 36.54 -4.92
C GLY A 325 -17.20 37.86 -5.33
N ARG A 326 -18.53 37.92 -5.41
CA ARG A 326 -19.28 39.18 -5.61
C ARG A 326 -19.37 39.96 -4.30
N LEU A 327 -19.67 39.27 -3.20
CA LEU A 327 -19.72 39.85 -1.85
C LEU A 327 -18.36 40.43 -1.44
N LEU A 328 -17.27 39.68 -1.67
CA LEU A 328 -15.91 40.10 -1.34
C LEU A 328 -15.48 41.33 -2.15
N ARG A 329 -15.85 41.38 -3.45
CA ARG A 329 -15.60 42.56 -4.28
C ARG A 329 -16.37 43.77 -3.80
N TRP A 330 -17.64 43.58 -3.44
CA TRP A 330 -18.48 44.66 -2.94
C TRP A 330 -17.99 45.21 -1.59
N ILE A 331 -17.54 44.34 -0.69
CA ILE A 331 -17.04 44.72 0.64
C ILE A 331 -15.64 45.35 0.58
N PHE A 332 -14.73 44.83 -0.24
CA PHE A 332 -13.33 45.27 -0.22
C PHE A 332 -12.93 46.12 -1.42
N VAL A 333 -13.35 45.74 -2.62
CA VAL A 333 -12.81 46.34 -3.86
C VAL A 333 -13.57 47.61 -4.22
N ASP A 334 -14.89 47.61 -4.12
CA ASP A 334 -15.70 48.78 -4.46
C ASP A 334 -15.41 50.01 -3.56
N PRO A 335 -15.29 49.90 -2.23
CA PRO A 335 -14.94 51.06 -1.39
C PRO A 335 -13.51 51.56 -1.65
N VAL A 336 -12.55 50.67 -1.87
CA VAL A 336 -11.17 51.05 -2.21
C VAL A 336 -11.09 51.72 -3.58
N ARG A 337 -11.84 51.20 -4.56
CA ARG A 337 -11.92 51.78 -5.91
C ARG A 337 -12.59 53.14 -5.90
N TRP A 338 -13.62 53.31 -5.07
CA TRP A 338 -14.26 54.61 -4.85
C TRP A 338 -13.30 55.58 -4.16
N ALA A 339 -12.57 55.16 -3.11
CA ALA A 339 -11.60 56.00 -2.42
C ALA A 339 -10.45 56.42 -3.37
N TYR A 340 -9.93 55.50 -4.18
CA TYR A 340 -8.91 55.80 -5.17
C TYR A 340 -9.42 56.80 -6.23
N ARG A 341 -10.65 56.61 -6.72
CA ARG A 341 -11.25 57.53 -7.71
C ARG A 341 -11.60 58.90 -7.12
N SER A 342 -12.12 58.93 -5.91
CA SER A 342 -12.64 60.16 -5.29
C SER A 342 -11.56 60.97 -4.58
N VAL A 343 -10.45 60.34 -4.17
CA VAL A 343 -9.40 60.99 -3.38
C VAL A 343 -8.08 61.01 -4.14
N CYS A 344 -7.59 59.84 -4.58
CA CYS A 344 -6.28 59.77 -5.23
C CYS A 344 -6.26 60.39 -6.64
N THR A 345 -7.38 60.34 -7.36
CA THR A 345 -7.46 60.92 -8.71
C THR A 345 -7.44 62.46 -8.70
N PRO A 346 -8.28 63.16 -7.90
CA PRO A 346 -8.18 64.62 -7.79
C PRO A 346 -6.87 65.08 -7.14
N LEU A 347 -6.34 64.36 -6.15
CA LEU A 347 -5.01 64.66 -5.60
C LEU A 347 -3.89 64.47 -6.63
N GLY A 348 -4.00 63.45 -7.48
CA GLY A 348 -3.07 63.24 -8.59
C GLY A 348 -3.11 64.39 -9.60
N HIS A 349 -4.30 64.91 -9.90
CA HIS A 349 -4.45 66.08 -10.76
C HIS A 349 -3.90 67.35 -10.10
N LEU A 350 -4.19 67.59 -8.81
CA LEU A 350 -3.65 68.72 -8.06
C LEU A 350 -2.12 68.67 -7.99
N VAL A 351 -1.53 67.55 -7.61
CA VAL A 351 -0.05 67.42 -7.57
C VAL A 351 0.56 67.59 -8.96
N ARG A 352 -0.09 67.07 -10.00
CA ARG A 352 0.39 67.19 -11.39
C ARG A 352 0.32 68.63 -11.90
N ASP A 353 -0.76 69.34 -11.61
CA ASP A 353 -1.00 70.69 -12.11
C ASP A 353 -0.33 71.76 -11.26
N SER A 354 -0.25 71.59 -9.94
CA SER A 354 0.32 72.57 -9.00
C SER A 354 1.83 72.45 -8.82
N VAL A 355 2.41 71.25 -8.93
CA VAL A 355 3.83 71.03 -8.58
C VAL A 355 4.63 70.62 -9.82
N TRP A 356 4.15 69.64 -10.56
CA TRP A 356 4.92 69.08 -11.68
C TRP A 356 4.93 69.97 -12.92
N ARG A 357 3.80 70.58 -13.30
CA ARG A 357 3.74 71.48 -14.46
C ARG A 357 4.58 72.76 -14.26
N PRO A 358 4.56 73.45 -13.11
CA PRO A 358 5.40 74.62 -12.89
C PRO A 358 6.89 74.27 -12.83
N ALA A 359 7.25 73.17 -12.17
CA ALA A 359 8.65 72.70 -12.10
C ALA A 359 9.19 72.30 -13.48
N ALA A 360 8.39 71.63 -14.31
CA ALA A 360 8.79 71.25 -15.66
C ALA A 360 8.96 72.48 -16.58
N ARG A 361 8.12 73.51 -16.42
CA ARG A 361 8.25 74.78 -17.16
C ARG A 361 9.52 75.54 -16.73
N ALA A 362 9.75 75.68 -15.42
CA ALA A 362 10.95 76.32 -14.88
C ALA A 362 12.24 75.60 -15.31
N ALA A 363 12.24 74.26 -15.32
CA ALA A 363 13.37 73.46 -15.81
C ALA A 363 13.58 73.61 -17.33
N GLY A 364 12.49 73.71 -18.10
CA GLY A 364 12.54 73.95 -19.54
C GLY A 364 13.12 75.34 -19.88
N ASP A 365 12.78 76.36 -19.11
CA ASP A 365 13.28 77.73 -19.29
C ASP A 365 14.75 77.85 -18.89
N ALA A 366 15.15 77.25 -17.76
CA ALA A 366 16.55 77.15 -17.37
C ALA A 366 17.39 76.38 -18.39
N GLY A 367 16.86 75.29 -18.94
CA GLY A 367 17.53 74.51 -19.98
C GLY A 367 17.67 75.26 -21.31
N ARG A 368 16.72 76.14 -21.66
CA ARG A 368 16.82 77.00 -22.84
C ARG A 368 17.86 78.11 -22.64
N ALA A 369 17.86 78.77 -21.48
CA ALA A 369 18.87 79.78 -21.14
C ALA A 369 20.29 79.17 -21.14
N ALA A 370 20.47 78.00 -20.53
CA ALA A 370 21.77 77.30 -20.51
C ALA A 370 22.25 76.95 -21.93
N ARG A 371 21.35 76.50 -22.82
CA ARG A 371 21.68 76.20 -24.22
C ARG A 371 22.07 77.45 -25.01
N GLN A 372 21.44 78.60 -24.75
CA GLN A 372 21.80 79.86 -25.39
C GLN A 372 23.18 80.35 -24.93
N ILE A 373 23.49 80.24 -23.64
CA ILE A 373 24.81 80.58 -23.08
C ILE A 373 25.90 79.67 -23.64
N LEU A 374 25.64 78.36 -23.74
CA LEU A 374 26.56 77.39 -24.34
C LEU A 374 26.75 77.62 -25.84
N ALA A 375 25.70 78.01 -26.57
CA ALA A 375 25.81 78.35 -27.98
C ALA A 375 26.64 79.62 -28.18
N ALA A 376 26.41 80.67 -27.37
CA ALA A 376 27.20 81.89 -27.38
C ALA A 376 28.67 81.62 -27.04
N ALA A 377 28.94 80.77 -26.04
CA ALA A 377 30.30 80.37 -25.66
C ALA A 377 30.98 79.52 -26.75
N ARG A 378 30.24 78.65 -27.46
CA ARG A 378 30.80 77.90 -28.59
C ARG A 378 31.13 78.80 -29.76
N GLU A 379 30.31 79.80 -30.02
CA GLU A 379 30.55 80.75 -31.11
C GLU A 379 31.73 81.66 -30.78
N SER A 380 31.85 82.15 -29.55
CA SER A 380 33.02 82.92 -29.11
C SER A 380 34.31 82.11 -29.18
N VAL A 381 34.28 80.81 -28.83
CA VAL A 381 35.42 79.90 -29.00
C VAL A 381 35.74 79.68 -30.48
N ARG A 382 34.74 79.52 -31.35
CA ARG A 382 34.96 79.38 -32.80
C ARG A 382 35.57 80.65 -33.39
N GLN A 383 35.05 81.81 -33.03
CA GLN A 383 35.57 83.11 -33.46
C GLN A 383 37.00 83.34 -32.96
N ALA A 384 37.27 83.11 -31.66
CA ALA A 384 38.62 83.22 -31.09
C ALA A 384 39.60 82.25 -31.78
N ARG A 385 39.16 81.04 -32.13
CA ARG A 385 40.01 80.07 -32.83
C ARG A 385 40.29 80.48 -34.27
N VAL A 386 39.31 81.10 -34.95
CA VAL A 386 39.50 81.68 -36.29
C VAL A 386 40.43 82.88 -36.25
N ASP A 387 40.30 83.76 -35.27
CA ASP A 387 41.13 84.95 -35.12
C ASP A 387 42.56 84.59 -34.72
N VAL A 388 42.75 83.69 -33.76
CA VAL A 388 44.08 83.13 -33.43
C VAL A 388 44.71 82.47 -34.67
N ARG A 389 43.93 81.70 -35.44
CA ARG A 389 44.41 81.08 -36.68
C ARG A 389 44.76 82.12 -37.75
N ARG A 390 44.00 83.21 -37.87
CA ARG A 390 44.30 84.32 -38.80
C ARG A 390 45.58 85.05 -38.41
N VAL A 391 45.80 85.28 -37.11
CA VAL A 391 47.01 85.95 -36.60
C VAL A 391 48.25 85.06 -36.74
N LEU A 392 48.14 83.75 -36.48
CA LEU A 392 49.27 82.82 -36.58
C LEU A 392 49.64 82.38 -38.00
N PHE A 393 48.68 82.29 -38.92
CA PHE A 393 48.92 81.72 -40.26
C PHE A 393 48.74 82.72 -41.42
N GLY A 394 48.41 83.98 -41.11
CA GLY A 394 48.04 84.98 -42.12
C GLY A 394 46.71 84.65 -42.81
N ALA A 395 46.04 85.67 -43.35
CA ALA A 395 44.82 85.48 -44.13
C ALA A 395 45.12 84.73 -45.43
N ARG A 396 44.98 83.40 -45.44
CA ARG A 396 44.95 82.65 -46.70
C ARG A 396 43.72 83.09 -47.51
N ARG A 397 43.99 83.50 -48.75
CA ARG A 397 43.05 83.89 -49.81
C ARG A 397 41.78 83.03 -49.79
N ALA A 398 40.67 83.73 -50.03
CA ALA A 398 39.34 83.20 -50.28
C ALA A 398 39.36 81.94 -51.15
N ALA A 399 38.59 80.94 -50.72
CA ALA A 399 38.13 79.86 -51.59
C ALA A 399 36.60 79.80 -51.51
N PRO A 400 35.92 79.49 -52.64
CA PRO A 400 34.55 79.96 -52.90
C PRO A 400 33.47 79.12 -52.21
N GLU A 401 32.28 79.73 -52.09
CA GLU A 401 31.01 79.13 -51.72
C GLU A 401 30.78 77.71 -52.27
N PRO A 402 30.46 76.73 -51.42
CA PRO A 402 29.70 75.58 -51.86
C PRO A 402 28.22 75.95 -51.90
N LEU A 403 27.71 76.15 -53.12
CA LEU A 403 26.29 76.14 -53.47
C LEU A 403 25.55 75.08 -52.65
N ALA A 404 24.58 75.54 -51.86
CA ALA A 404 23.72 74.69 -51.07
C ALA A 404 22.99 73.71 -51.99
N ARG A 405 23.37 72.44 -51.82
CA ARG A 405 22.74 71.27 -52.41
C ARG A 405 21.30 71.22 -51.94
N ASP A 406 20.35 71.37 -52.86
CA ASP A 406 18.94 71.13 -52.61
C ASP A 406 18.75 69.73 -52.03
N ARG A 407 18.16 69.69 -50.84
CA ARG A 407 17.88 68.47 -50.10
C ARG A 407 16.69 67.79 -50.75
N ARG A 408 16.98 66.84 -51.66
CA ARG A 408 16.01 65.87 -52.19
C ARG A 408 15.31 65.13 -51.05
N GLU A 409 14.02 65.38 -50.92
CA GLU A 409 13.05 64.51 -50.25
C GLU A 409 12.67 63.40 -51.24
N PRO A 410 12.71 62.10 -50.88
CA PRO A 410 12.26 61.04 -51.77
C PRO A 410 10.74 60.87 -51.75
N ASP A 411 10.17 60.96 -52.95
CA ASP A 411 8.80 60.66 -53.37
C ASP A 411 8.21 59.38 -52.77
N THR A 412 6.99 59.47 -52.26
CA THR A 412 6.04 58.36 -52.18
C THR A 412 5.33 58.16 -53.53
N PRO A 413 5.42 56.97 -54.17
CA PRO A 413 4.66 56.69 -55.39
C PRO A 413 3.23 56.23 -55.07
N GLN A 414 2.28 57.09 -55.42
CA GLN A 414 0.96 56.85 -56.03
C GLN A 414 0.33 55.44 -55.92
N THR A 415 -0.89 55.40 -55.36
CA THR A 415 -1.89 54.36 -55.61
C THR A 415 -2.85 54.79 -56.72
N ARG A 416 -2.69 54.17 -57.91
CA ARG A 416 -3.64 54.08 -59.03
C ARG A 416 -3.26 52.77 -59.74
N THR A 417 -4.13 51.90 -60.26
CA THR A 417 -5.53 51.93 -60.70
C THR A 417 -5.89 50.50 -61.13
N LEU A 418 -7.20 50.19 -61.22
CA LEU A 418 -7.87 49.31 -62.22
C LEU A 418 -7.31 47.88 -62.38
N GLY A 419 -8.04 46.78 -62.22
CA GLY A 419 -9.40 46.50 -62.66
C GLY A 419 -9.38 45.22 -63.53
N SER A 420 -10.28 44.28 -63.21
CA SER A 420 -10.92 43.34 -64.14
C SER A 420 -10.11 42.24 -64.86
N SER A 421 -10.52 40.98 -64.61
CA SER A 421 -10.73 39.87 -65.58
C SER A 421 -11.46 38.76 -64.79
N THR A 422 -12.77 38.50 -64.88
CA THR A 422 -13.65 38.11 -66.00
C THR A 422 -13.41 36.68 -66.50
N THR A 423 -14.52 35.92 -66.50
CA THR A 423 -14.92 34.79 -67.37
C THR A 423 -15.04 33.44 -66.65
N ALA A 424 -16.08 32.61 -66.80
CA ALA A 424 -17.52 32.72 -67.12
C ALA A 424 -18.13 31.30 -67.01
N LEU A 425 -19.47 31.25 -66.99
CA LEU A 425 -20.35 30.18 -67.53
C LEU A 425 -20.68 28.92 -66.68
N THR A 426 -21.92 28.93 -66.18
CA THR A 426 -23.04 28.05 -66.56
C THR A 426 -22.94 26.54 -66.30
N LYS A 427 -23.78 26.05 -65.37
CA LYS A 427 -24.68 24.92 -65.65
C LYS A 427 -25.88 24.89 -64.71
N THR A 428 -27.06 25.09 -65.29
CA THR A 428 -28.40 24.87 -64.74
C THR A 428 -28.79 23.38 -64.76
N ALA A 429 -29.77 23.05 -63.89
CA ALA A 429 -30.79 21.98 -63.95
C ALA A 429 -30.64 20.79 -62.98
N PHE A 430 -31.55 20.72 -62.00
CA PHE A 430 -32.52 19.63 -61.73
C PHE A 430 -33.29 19.92 -60.42
N ILE A 431 -34.55 20.38 -60.45
CA ILE A 431 -35.84 19.62 -60.40
C ILE A 431 -36.06 18.82 -59.09
N LYS A 432 -37.03 19.33 -58.31
CA LYS A 432 -37.90 18.72 -57.28
C LYS A 432 -38.92 19.84 -56.99
N ASP A 433 -40.23 19.77 -57.25
CA ASP A 433 -41.19 18.75 -57.61
C ASP A 433 -42.15 19.33 -58.67
#